data_AF-A0A9E3KXC6-F1
#
_entry.id   AF-A0A9E3KXC6-F1
#
_cell.length_a   1.000
_cell.length_b   1.000
_cell.length_c   1.000
_cell.angle_alpha   90.00
_cell.angle_beta   90.00
_cell.angle_gamma   90.00
#
_symmetry.space_group_name_H-M   'P 1'
#
loop_
_entity.id
_entity.type
_entity.pdbx_description
1 polymer ?
#
loop_
_entity_poly.entity_id
_entity_poly.type
_entity_poly.pdbx_seq_one_letter_code
_entity_poly.pdbx_strand_id
1 'polypeptide(L)'
;MGCACGSSKAGGKVAGCNNNGACQTGGCNKMNVFDWLSNMEMPSQDTFNIIEVRFKNGRKDFYRNIDKLHLTTGDAVIVEIPNGHHLGFVSLQGELVRLQMQKKKIANDNEIKKIYRLAHTKDLEKYEEVKKREMPTLYRTREIIRELKLNMKLSDVEYQADNTKAIFYYSAEERVDFRELIKILAGEFKIRVEMRQISLRQEAGRLGGIGVCGRELCCSTWLGDFKNVATSAARYQNLSLNPSKLSGQCGRLKCCLNYELETYMEALQHIPKVETPLLTEQGEAKLQKTDIFKQIMWFGYREENTWYPLNVKRVNEILELNRAGKKPATLTDDVAAEKVTVQTLNSDLERLDKKFQKGGKKRKKKKHNKNRNANQNQARKKE
;
A
#
# COMPACT_ATOMS: atom_id res chain seq x y z
N MET A 1 26.01 -38.60 -40.80
CA MET A 1 27.46 -38.29 -40.79
C MET A 1 27.87 -37.92 -39.38
N GLY A 2 28.05 -38.92 -38.51
CA GLY A 2 28.58 -38.71 -37.16
C GLY A 2 30.10 -38.54 -37.23
N CYS A 3 30.63 -37.53 -36.56
CA CYS A 3 32.08 -37.34 -36.45
C CYS A 3 32.65 -38.50 -35.63
N ALA A 4 33.43 -39.38 -36.26
CA ALA A 4 34.17 -40.45 -35.60
C ALA A 4 35.39 -39.87 -34.88
N CYS A 5 35.18 -39.21 -33.74
CA CYS A 5 36.27 -38.83 -32.83
C CYS A 5 36.52 -39.99 -31.85
N GLY A 6 37.15 -41.04 -32.36
CA GLY A 6 37.50 -42.23 -31.60
C GLY A 6 38.73 -42.92 -32.19
N SER A 7 39.92 -42.37 -31.93
CA SER A 7 41.14 -43.18 -31.91
C SER A 7 42.15 -42.55 -30.94
N SER A 8 42.22 -43.15 -29.76
CA SER A 8 43.28 -42.92 -28.79
C SER A 8 44.59 -43.48 -29.36
N LYS A 9 45.59 -42.64 -29.60
CA LYS A 9 46.98 -43.11 -29.61
C LYS A 9 47.43 -43.24 -28.16
N ALA A 10 48.08 -44.35 -27.84
CA ALA A 10 48.63 -44.66 -26.53
C ALA A 10 49.45 -43.48 -26.00
N GLY A 11 48.93 -42.81 -24.96
CA GLY A 11 49.52 -41.59 -24.41
C GLY A 11 48.54 -40.42 -24.24
N GLY A 12 47.35 -40.66 -23.68
CA GLY A 12 46.55 -39.69 -22.89
C GLY A 12 46.16 -38.33 -23.47
N LYS A 13 46.56 -37.96 -24.69
CA LYS A 13 46.20 -36.71 -25.36
C LYS A 13 45.43 -37.05 -26.64
N VAL A 14 44.12 -36.87 -26.59
CA VAL A 14 43.26 -36.89 -27.76
C VAL A 14 43.70 -35.78 -28.72
N ALA A 15 43.83 -36.09 -30.01
CA ALA A 15 44.05 -35.08 -31.04
C ALA A 15 42.85 -34.14 -31.03
N GLY A 16 43.04 -32.91 -30.54
CA GLY A 16 41.98 -31.92 -30.47
C GLY A 16 41.39 -31.70 -31.86
N CYS A 17 40.07 -31.61 -31.93
CA CYS A 17 39.43 -31.03 -33.10
C CYS A 17 39.99 -29.60 -33.27
N ASN A 18 40.53 -29.26 -34.43
CA ASN A 18 41.07 -27.93 -34.77
C ASN A 18 39.99 -26.83 -34.81
N ASN A 19 38.91 -26.99 -34.05
CA ASN A 19 37.90 -25.99 -33.80
C ASN A 19 38.15 -25.43 -32.40
N ASN A 20 38.29 -24.11 -32.28
CA ASN A 20 38.65 -23.40 -31.05
C ASN A 20 37.50 -23.45 -29.99
N GLY A 21 37.05 -24.63 -29.59
CA GLY A 21 35.91 -24.83 -28.71
C GLY A 21 36.03 -26.10 -27.86
N ALA A 22 35.83 -25.93 -26.55
CA ALA A 22 36.12 -26.89 -25.48
C ALA A 22 35.43 -28.26 -25.64
N CYS A 23 36.21 -29.34 -25.61
CA CYS A 23 35.73 -30.73 -25.54
C CYS A 23 35.59 -31.24 -24.08
N GLN A 24 35.85 -30.41 -23.06
CA GLN A 24 35.92 -30.87 -21.67
C GLN A 24 34.56 -30.98 -20.96
N THR A 25 33.51 -30.29 -21.42
CA THR A 25 32.23 -30.20 -20.67
C THR A 25 30.99 -30.70 -21.41
N GLY A 26 31.11 -31.11 -22.69
CA GLY A 26 29.99 -31.67 -23.45
C GLY A 26 30.43 -32.12 -24.84
N GLY A 27 30.18 -33.38 -25.19
CA GLY A 27 30.68 -34.03 -26.42
C GLY A 27 30.37 -33.26 -27.71
N CYS A 28 31.15 -33.46 -28.77
CA CYS A 28 31.20 -32.63 -29.99
C CYS A 28 29.92 -32.68 -30.85
N ASN A 29 28.82 -32.07 -30.40
CA ASN A 29 27.55 -31.96 -31.12
C ASN A 29 27.35 -30.54 -31.68
N LYS A 30 26.63 -30.42 -32.80
CA LYS A 30 26.36 -29.15 -33.50
C LYS A 30 25.61 -28.11 -32.66
N MET A 31 24.90 -28.53 -31.61
CA MET A 31 24.14 -27.66 -30.70
C MET A 31 24.64 -27.78 -29.26
N ASN A 32 25.94 -27.64 -29.05
CA ASN A 32 26.48 -27.54 -27.69
C ASN A 32 26.29 -26.12 -27.16
N VAL A 33 25.61 -26.02 -26.01
CA VAL A 33 25.56 -24.81 -25.19
C VAL A 33 26.60 -24.98 -24.08
N PHE A 34 27.59 -24.09 -24.06
CA PHE A 34 28.59 -24.06 -22.98
C PHE A 34 27.95 -23.48 -21.73
N ASP A 35 28.02 -24.18 -20.60
CA ASP A 35 27.58 -23.64 -19.32
C ASP A 35 28.60 -22.63 -18.78
N TRP A 36 28.37 -21.36 -19.12
CA TRP A 36 29.18 -20.22 -18.67
C TRP A 36 29.15 -20.01 -17.15
N LEU A 37 28.23 -20.64 -16.43
CA LEU A 37 28.07 -20.54 -14.98
C LEU A 37 28.64 -21.76 -14.24
N SER A 38 29.27 -22.71 -14.94
CA SER A 38 29.84 -23.93 -14.35
C SER A 38 30.84 -23.69 -13.23
N ASN A 39 31.55 -22.57 -13.25
CA ASN A 39 32.52 -22.17 -12.20
C ASN A 39 31.93 -21.20 -11.16
N MET A 40 30.64 -20.85 -11.25
CA MET A 40 29.99 -20.06 -10.22
C MET A 40 29.28 -21.00 -9.25
N GLU A 41 29.78 -21.06 -8.03
CA GLU A 41 28.99 -21.57 -6.92
C GLU A 41 27.87 -20.56 -6.66
N MET A 42 26.62 -21.00 -6.83
CA MET A 42 25.48 -20.21 -6.37
C MET A 42 25.69 -19.92 -4.89
N PRO A 43 25.64 -18.65 -4.44
CA PRO A 43 25.85 -18.34 -3.04
C PRO A 43 24.82 -19.14 -2.23
N SER A 44 25.30 -20.03 -1.37
CA SER A 44 24.47 -20.72 -0.39
C SER A 44 23.88 -19.64 0.50
N GLN A 45 22.67 -19.20 0.17
CA GLN A 45 21.96 -18.24 1.00
C GLN A 45 21.78 -18.91 2.35
N ASP A 46 22.51 -18.44 3.37
CA ASP A 46 22.16 -18.69 4.75
C ASP A 46 20.80 -18.04 4.98
N THR A 47 19.76 -18.80 4.68
CA THR A 47 18.39 -18.35 4.86
C THR A 47 18.15 -18.24 6.35
N PHE A 48 17.68 -17.08 6.77
CA PHE A 48 17.28 -16.87 8.15
C PHE A 48 16.26 -17.95 8.55
N ASN A 49 16.57 -18.74 9.57
CA ASN A 49 15.80 -19.93 9.95
C ASN A 49 14.39 -19.63 10.47
N ILE A 50 13.98 -18.37 10.56
CA ILE A 50 12.66 -17.97 11.04
C ILE A 50 11.84 -17.49 9.87
N ILE A 51 10.59 -17.89 9.87
CA ILE A 51 9.63 -17.66 8.81
C ILE A 51 8.41 -16.98 9.42
N GLU A 52 7.86 -15.98 8.72
CA GLU A 52 6.60 -15.36 9.10
C GLU A 52 5.45 -16.17 8.48
N VAL A 53 4.57 -16.72 9.33
CA VAL A 53 3.41 -17.49 8.91
C VAL A 53 2.15 -16.68 9.16
N ARG A 54 1.30 -16.59 8.14
CA ARG A 54 -0.01 -15.93 8.16
C ARG A 54 -1.12 -16.96 8.41
N PHE A 55 -1.98 -16.67 9.37
CA PHE A 55 -3.21 -17.40 9.66
C PHE A 55 -4.44 -16.67 9.09
N LYS A 56 -5.62 -17.21 9.36
CA LYS A 56 -6.90 -16.57 9.04
C LYS A 56 -6.96 -15.15 9.65
N ASN A 57 -7.66 -14.24 8.98
CA ASN A 57 -7.88 -12.86 9.40
C ASN A 57 -6.60 -12.01 9.57
N GLY A 58 -5.52 -12.35 8.87
CA GLY A 58 -4.31 -11.52 8.80
C GLY A 58 -3.44 -11.56 10.05
N ARG A 59 -3.71 -12.48 11.00
CA ARG A 59 -2.79 -12.76 12.11
C ARG A 59 -1.48 -13.34 11.56
N LYS A 60 -0.35 -12.75 11.95
CA LYS A 60 0.98 -13.19 11.54
C LYS A 60 1.86 -13.44 12.75
N ASP A 61 2.34 -14.67 12.87
CA ASP A 61 3.27 -15.07 13.93
C ASP A 61 4.55 -15.63 13.29
N PHE A 62 5.64 -15.64 14.06
CA PHE A 62 6.94 -16.13 13.63
C PHE A 62 7.17 -17.56 14.10
N TYR A 63 7.75 -18.38 13.23
CA TYR A 63 8.04 -19.78 13.51
C TYR A 63 9.42 -20.16 13.01
N ARG A 64 10.09 -21.05 13.73
CA ARG A 64 11.44 -21.52 13.41
C ARG A 64 11.37 -22.80 12.56
N ASN A 65 12.06 -22.77 11.44
CA ASN A 65 12.26 -23.90 10.54
C ASN A 65 13.51 -24.68 10.99
N ILE A 66 13.31 -25.74 11.79
CA ILE A 66 14.42 -26.56 12.31
C ILE A 66 14.91 -27.54 11.25
N ASP A 67 13.99 -28.12 10.51
CA ASP A 67 14.27 -29.17 9.53
C ASP A 67 14.80 -28.61 8.19
N LYS A 68 15.08 -27.30 8.13
CA LYS A 68 15.54 -26.58 6.94
C LYS A 68 14.72 -26.92 5.69
N LEU A 69 13.40 -26.98 5.87
CA LEU A 69 12.47 -27.24 4.78
C LEU A 69 12.59 -26.14 3.72
N HIS A 70 12.60 -26.54 2.45
CA HIS A 70 12.49 -25.61 1.33
C HIS A 70 11.06 -25.09 1.26
N LEU A 71 10.86 -23.86 1.72
CA LEU A 71 9.56 -23.20 1.77
C LEU A 71 9.56 -22.03 0.79
N THR A 72 8.41 -21.80 0.17
CA THR A 72 8.17 -20.65 -0.70
C THR A 72 7.01 -19.83 -0.18
N THR A 73 6.97 -18.54 -0.53
CA THR A 73 5.88 -17.65 -0.12
C THR A 73 4.56 -18.17 -0.70
N GLY A 74 3.58 -18.40 0.17
CA GLY A 74 2.28 -18.96 -0.19
C GLY A 74 2.12 -20.45 0.16
N ASP A 75 3.19 -21.16 0.51
CA ASP A 75 3.09 -22.57 0.87
C ASP A 75 2.29 -22.77 2.16
N ALA A 76 1.47 -23.83 2.15
CA ALA A 76 0.72 -24.26 3.32
C ALA A 76 1.64 -25.12 4.21
N VAL A 77 1.78 -24.70 5.46
CA VAL A 77 2.67 -25.33 6.45
C VAL A 77 1.89 -25.71 7.71
N ILE A 78 2.29 -26.83 8.32
CA ILE A 78 1.78 -27.25 9.62
C ILE A 78 2.71 -26.74 10.71
N VAL A 79 2.11 -26.05 11.66
CA VAL A 79 2.81 -25.27 12.66
C VAL A 79 2.40 -25.69 14.07
N GLU A 80 3.34 -25.62 14.99
CA GLU A 80 3.11 -25.91 16.41
C GLU A 80 2.35 -24.78 17.11
N ILE A 81 1.27 -25.14 17.82
CA ILE A 81 0.52 -24.25 18.70
C ILE A 81 0.45 -24.90 20.09
N PRO A 82 0.38 -24.13 21.19
CA PRO A 82 0.12 -24.67 22.52
C PRO A 82 -1.17 -25.49 22.46
N ASN A 83 -1.01 -26.81 22.54
CA ASN A 83 -2.05 -27.84 22.45
C ASN A 83 -2.49 -28.25 21.02
N GLY A 84 -1.57 -28.34 20.06
CA GLY A 84 -1.79 -29.11 18.83
C GLY A 84 -1.07 -28.53 17.61
N HIS A 85 -1.63 -28.80 16.44
CA HIS A 85 -1.12 -28.32 15.17
C HIS A 85 -2.12 -27.39 14.49
N HIS A 86 -1.62 -26.48 13.68
CA HIS A 86 -2.45 -25.57 12.89
C HIS A 86 -1.87 -25.38 11.51
N LEU A 87 -2.76 -25.22 10.53
CA LEU A 87 -2.40 -24.89 9.17
C LEU A 87 -2.17 -23.38 9.05
N GLY A 88 -1.04 -22.97 8.52
CA GLY A 88 -0.75 -21.57 8.19
C GLY A 88 -0.15 -21.44 6.79
N PHE A 89 -0.11 -20.23 6.27
CA PHE A 89 0.49 -19.94 4.97
C PHE A 89 1.76 -19.12 5.15
N VAL A 90 2.84 -19.49 4.47
CA VAL A 90 4.10 -18.75 4.52
C VAL A 90 3.89 -17.35 3.93
N SER A 91 4.15 -16.30 4.72
CA SER A 91 4.03 -14.91 4.29
C SER A 91 5.36 -14.33 3.82
N LEU A 92 6.43 -14.52 4.59
CA LEU A 92 7.76 -14.00 4.31
C LEU A 92 8.82 -14.97 4.79
N GLN A 93 9.96 -14.99 4.10
CA GLN A 93 11.14 -15.78 4.41
C GLN A 93 12.43 -14.97 4.23
N GLY A 94 13.52 -15.46 4.83
CA GLY A 94 14.85 -14.85 4.72
C GLY A 94 15.03 -13.57 5.54
N GLU A 95 15.94 -12.70 5.12
CA GLU A 95 16.36 -11.52 5.90
C GLU A 95 15.23 -10.50 6.13
N LEU A 96 14.22 -10.49 5.27
CA LEU A 96 13.02 -9.67 5.47
C LEU A 96 12.30 -9.99 6.78
N VAL A 97 12.34 -11.25 7.22
CA VAL A 97 11.75 -11.67 8.49
C VAL A 97 12.50 -11.05 9.67
N ARG A 98 13.83 -10.95 9.59
CA ARG A 98 14.66 -10.29 10.62
C ARG A 98 14.27 -8.82 10.79
N LEU A 99 14.06 -8.08 9.69
CA LEU A 99 13.59 -6.70 9.73
C LEU A 99 12.20 -6.58 10.36
N GLN A 100 11.29 -7.52 10.06
CA GLN A 100 9.96 -7.55 10.68
C GLN A 100 10.02 -7.87 12.18
N MET A 101 10.89 -8.79 12.60
CA MET A 101 11.12 -9.10 14.02
C MET A 101 11.67 -7.90 14.77
N GLN A 102 12.63 -7.17 14.19
CA GLN A 102 13.16 -5.92 14.76
C GLN A 102 12.07 -4.86 14.89
N LYS A 103 11.23 -4.68 13.86
CA LYS A 103 10.10 -3.74 13.90
C LYS A 103 9.10 -4.09 15.01
N LYS A 104 8.79 -5.38 15.18
CA LYS A 104 7.90 -5.88 16.24
C LYS A 104 8.59 -6.04 17.60
N LYS A 105 9.90 -5.76 17.70
CA LYS A 105 10.72 -5.92 18.91
C LYS A 105 10.66 -7.34 19.51
N ILE A 106 10.63 -8.36 18.67
CA ILE A 106 10.61 -9.76 19.10
C ILE A 106 12.04 -10.29 19.08
N ALA A 107 12.51 -10.79 20.23
CA ALA A 107 13.81 -11.42 20.37
C ALA A 107 13.83 -12.79 19.68
N ASN A 108 15.01 -13.19 19.21
CA ASN A 108 15.22 -14.49 18.57
C ASN A 108 15.51 -15.57 19.62
N ASP A 109 14.49 -15.85 20.45
CA ASP A 109 14.62 -16.78 21.58
C ASP A 109 14.01 -18.15 21.26
N ASN A 110 14.27 -19.12 22.14
CA ASN A 110 13.74 -20.48 22.02
C ASN A 110 12.22 -20.58 22.28
N GLU A 111 11.56 -19.49 22.65
CA GLU A 111 10.10 -19.41 22.76
C GLU A 111 9.41 -19.44 21.38
N ILE A 112 10.16 -19.20 20.30
CA ILE A 112 9.66 -19.27 18.93
C ILE A 112 9.38 -20.74 18.58
N LYS A 113 8.10 -21.02 18.33
CA LYS A 113 7.59 -22.36 18.02
C LYS A 113 8.08 -22.88 16.68
N LYS A 114 7.95 -24.18 16.50
CA LYS A 114 8.53 -24.92 15.37
C LYS A 114 7.53 -25.08 14.22
N ILE A 115 8.05 -25.10 13.00
CA ILE A 115 7.34 -25.60 11.83
C ILE A 115 7.62 -27.10 11.75
N TYR A 116 6.57 -27.92 11.59
CA TYR A 116 6.70 -29.37 11.51
C TYR A 116 7.00 -29.83 10.08
N ARG A 117 6.14 -29.44 9.13
CA ARG A 117 6.21 -29.92 7.74
C ARG A 117 5.36 -29.07 6.80
N LEU A 118 5.55 -29.26 5.50
CA LEU A 118 4.58 -28.86 4.49
C LEU A 118 3.27 -29.64 4.66
N ALA A 119 2.16 -28.96 4.41
CA ALA A 119 0.83 -29.56 4.49
C ALA A 119 0.62 -30.58 3.37
N HIS A 120 0.09 -31.75 3.71
CA HIS A 120 -0.35 -32.71 2.70
C HIS A 120 -1.75 -32.37 2.19
N THR A 121 -2.14 -32.97 1.07
CA THR A 121 -3.50 -32.83 0.50
C THR A 121 -4.60 -33.15 1.51
N LYS A 122 -4.42 -34.21 2.30
CA LYS A 122 -5.36 -34.59 3.39
C LYS A 122 -5.51 -33.49 4.46
N ASP A 123 -4.44 -32.74 4.74
CA ASP A 123 -4.47 -31.68 5.74
C ASP A 123 -5.19 -30.43 5.19
N LEU A 124 -5.05 -30.17 3.89
CA LEU A 124 -5.81 -29.12 3.18
C LEU A 124 -7.31 -29.45 3.13
N GLU A 125 -7.67 -30.69 2.79
CA GLU A 125 -9.06 -31.16 2.76
C GLU A 125 -9.74 -31.00 4.14
N LYS A 126 -9.05 -31.44 5.21
CA LYS A 126 -9.54 -31.24 6.59
C LYS A 126 -9.71 -29.76 6.93
N TYR A 127 -8.76 -28.92 6.53
CA TYR A 127 -8.85 -27.48 6.76
C TYR A 127 -10.06 -26.87 6.03
N GLU A 128 -10.37 -27.31 4.82
CA GLU A 128 -11.56 -26.88 4.09
C GLU A 128 -12.86 -27.34 4.77
N GLU A 129 -12.92 -28.58 5.27
CA GLU A 129 -14.06 -29.08 6.04
C GLU A 129 -14.29 -28.26 7.31
N VAL A 130 -13.21 -27.95 8.03
CA VAL A 130 -13.24 -27.11 9.24
C VAL A 130 -13.73 -25.70 8.89
N LYS A 131 -13.22 -25.10 7.81
CA LYS A 131 -13.66 -23.79 7.33
C LYS A 131 -15.14 -23.76 6.96
N LYS A 132 -15.68 -24.85 6.39
CA LYS A 132 -17.11 -24.97 6.08
C LYS A 132 -17.99 -25.01 7.34
N ARG A 133 -17.46 -25.47 8.48
CA ARG A 133 -18.17 -25.50 9.78
C ARG A 133 -18.23 -24.14 10.48
N GLU A 134 -17.32 -23.22 10.16
CA GLU A 134 -17.25 -21.90 10.80
C GLU A 134 -18.54 -21.09 10.64
N MET A 135 -19.07 -21.02 9.41
CA MET A 135 -20.29 -20.27 9.10
C MET A 135 -21.54 -20.80 9.86
N PRO A 136 -21.90 -22.08 9.79
CA PRO A 136 -23.07 -22.59 10.52
C PRO A 136 -22.90 -22.44 12.04
N THR A 137 -21.70 -22.67 12.58
CA THR A 137 -21.42 -22.43 14.00
C THR A 137 -21.66 -20.98 14.39
N LEU A 138 -21.24 -20.02 13.55
CA LEU A 138 -21.42 -18.61 13.80
C LEU A 138 -22.90 -18.21 13.85
N TYR A 139 -23.72 -18.69 12.92
CA TYR A 139 -25.17 -18.43 12.93
C TYR A 139 -25.84 -19.04 14.15
N ARG A 140 -25.56 -20.31 14.44
CA ARG A 140 -26.14 -21.01 15.59
C ARG A 140 -25.74 -20.39 16.92
N THR A 141 -24.47 -19.98 17.06
CA THR A 141 -23.99 -19.28 18.26
C THR A 141 -24.72 -17.94 18.45
N ARG A 142 -25.04 -17.22 17.37
CA ARG A 142 -25.83 -15.98 17.46
C ARG A 142 -27.27 -16.23 17.93
N GLU A 143 -27.88 -17.35 17.58
CA GLU A 143 -29.19 -17.75 18.10
C GLU A 143 -29.13 -18.01 19.61
N ILE A 144 -28.16 -18.81 20.06
CA ILE A 144 -27.98 -19.10 21.49
C ILE A 144 -27.73 -17.82 22.30
N ILE A 145 -26.92 -16.90 21.79
CA ILE A 145 -26.67 -15.60 22.44
C ILE A 145 -27.97 -14.81 22.63
N ARG A 146 -28.89 -14.87 21.65
CA ARG A 146 -30.21 -14.22 21.75
C ARG A 146 -31.13 -14.94 22.73
N GLU A 147 -31.12 -16.27 22.75
CA GLU A 147 -31.88 -17.09 23.70
C GLU A 147 -31.47 -16.80 25.15
N LEU A 148 -30.16 -16.72 25.40
CA LEU A 148 -29.58 -16.37 26.70
C LEU A 148 -29.64 -14.88 27.04
N LYS A 149 -30.10 -14.03 26.11
CA LYS A 149 -30.20 -12.56 26.26
C LYS A 149 -28.89 -11.90 26.73
N LEU A 150 -27.76 -12.37 26.21
CA LEU A 150 -26.44 -11.80 26.55
C LEU A 150 -26.18 -10.52 25.74
N ASN A 151 -25.77 -9.45 26.42
CA ASN A 151 -25.40 -8.17 25.81
C ASN A 151 -24.02 -8.24 25.12
N MET A 152 -23.91 -9.04 24.06
CA MET A 152 -22.67 -9.22 23.30
C MET A 152 -22.93 -9.37 21.79
N LYS A 153 -21.94 -9.01 20.99
CA LYS A 153 -21.91 -9.24 19.55
C LYS A 153 -20.83 -10.24 19.19
N LEU A 154 -21.23 -11.32 18.52
CA LEU A 154 -20.28 -12.30 17.97
C LEU A 154 -19.81 -11.83 16.58
N SER A 155 -18.51 -11.56 16.48
CA SER A 155 -17.87 -11.07 15.26
C SER A 155 -17.48 -12.22 14.32
N ASP A 156 -16.70 -13.20 14.81
CA ASP A 156 -16.19 -14.30 13.99
C ASP A 156 -15.92 -15.57 14.83
N VAL A 157 -15.74 -16.71 14.16
CA VAL A 157 -15.34 -17.98 14.76
C VAL A 157 -14.16 -18.54 13.96
N GLU A 158 -13.10 -18.92 14.67
CA GLU A 158 -11.90 -19.51 14.08
C GLU A 158 -11.66 -20.89 14.70
N TYR A 159 -11.69 -21.91 13.85
CA TYR A 159 -11.37 -23.27 14.28
C TYR A 159 -9.90 -23.57 14.03
N GLN A 160 -9.31 -24.34 14.95
CA GLN A 160 -8.01 -24.94 14.73
C GLN A 160 -8.10 -26.05 13.68
N ALA A 161 -7.02 -26.27 12.91
CA ALA A 161 -6.98 -27.30 11.86
C ALA A 161 -7.32 -28.73 12.37
N ASP A 162 -7.00 -29.03 13.63
CA ASP A 162 -7.31 -30.32 14.27
C ASP A 162 -8.78 -30.46 14.73
N ASN A 163 -9.59 -29.41 14.57
CA ASN A 163 -10.99 -29.34 15.02
C ASN A 163 -11.20 -29.61 16.54
N THR A 164 -10.14 -29.51 17.34
CA THR A 164 -10.20 -29.75 18.79
C THR A 164 -10.61 -28.50 19.58
N LYS A 165 -10.26 -27.32 19.05
CA LYS A 165 -10.42 -26.03 19.70
C LYS A 165 -10.97 -25.01 18.70
N ALA A 166 -11.89 -24.17 19.16
CA ALA A 166 -12.37 -23.01 18.41
C ALA A 166 -12.31 -21.75 19.26
N ILE A 167 -11.92 -20.66 18.63
CA ILE A 167 -11.82 -19.33 19.21
C ILE A 167 -13.01 -18.51 18.71
N PHE A 168 -13.81 -18.04 19.65
CA PHE A 168 -14.98 -17.21 19.39
C PHE A 168 -14.64 -15.76 19.69
N TYR A 169 -14.71 -14.94 18.65
CA TYR A 169 -14.35 -13.54 18.68
C TYR A 169 -15.59 -12.70 18.95
N TYR A 170 -15.59 -11.96 20.06
CA TYR A 170 -16.74 -11.16 20.47
C TYR A 170 -16.37 -9.73 20.88
N SER A 171 -17.38 -8.87 20.80
CA SER A 171 -17.33 -7.46 21.18
C SER A 171 -18.47 -7.19 22.18
N ALA A 172 -18.16 -6.52 23.28
CA ALA A 172 -19.11 -6.15 24.32
C ALA A 172 -18.63 -4.87 25.02
N GLU A 173 -19.57 -4.02 25.44
CA GLU A 173 -19.29 -2.79 26.19
C GLU A 173 -19.11 -3.08 27.69
N GLU A 174 -19.93 -3.97 28.23
CA GLU A 174 -19.90 -4.40 29.63
C GLU A 174 -19.33 -5.82 29.78
N ARG A 175 -19.07 -6.21 31.03
CA ARG A 175 -18.62 -7.56 31.36
C ARG A 175 -19.79 -8.53 31.18
N VAL A 176 -19.58 -9.54 30.33
CA VAL A 176 -20.58 -10.58 30.02
C VAL A 176 -20.23 -11.86 30.78
N ASP A 177 -21.21 -12.49 31.42
CA ASP A 177 -21.05 -13.84 31.97
C ASP A 177 -21.34 -14.87 30.88
N PHE A 178 -20.31 -15.61 30.47
CA PHE A 178 -20.37 -16.59 29.38
C PHE A 178 -20.33 -18.04 29.90
N ARG A 179 -20.43 -18.29 31.21
CA ARG A 179 -20.32 -19.64 31.79
C ARG A 179 -21.35 -20.61 31.21
N GLU A 180 -22.60 -20.17 31.10
CA GLU A 180 -23.68 -20.98 30.52
C GLU A 180 -23.51 -21.16 29.01
N LEU A 181 -23.16 -20.08 28.31
CA LEU A 181 -22.87 -20.11 26.87
C LEU A 181 -21.77 -21.13 26.53
N ILE A 182 -20.66 -21.14 27.28
CA ILE A 182 -19.57 -22.11 27.07
C ILE A 182 -20.07 -23.55 27.21
N LYS A 183 -20.94 -23.85 28.19
CA LYS A 183 -21.47 -25.21 28.38
C LYS A 183 -22.33 -25.65 27.19
N ILE A 184 -23.21 -24.78 26.71
CA ILE A 184 -24.07 -25.06 25.55
C ILE A 184 -23.22 -25.26 24.29
N LEU A 185 -22.28 -24.36 24.02
CA LEU A 185 -21.40 -24.44 22.84
C LEU A 185 -20.50 -25.67 22.88
N ALA A 186 -19.94 -26.03 24.04
CA ALA A 186 -19.14 -27.24 24.18
C ALA A 186 -19.99 -28.52 23.98
N GLY A 187 -21.25 -28.51 24.44
CA GLY A 187 -22.17 -29.63 24.24
C GLY A 187 -22.61 -29.82 22.79
N GLU A 188 -22.96 -28.73 22.10
CA GLU A 188 -23.49 -28.77 20.74
C GLU A 188 -22.39 -29.05 19.70
N PHE A 189 -21.24 -28.37 19.80
CA PHE A 189 -20.16 -28.49 18.82
C PHE A 189 -19.09 -29.52 19.20
N LYS A 190 -19.10 -30.06 20.43
CA LYS A 190 -18.14 -31.06 20.93
C LYS A 190 -16.67 -30.63 20.78
N ILE A 191 -16.41 -29.34 21.03
CA ILE A 191 -15.09 -28.71 20.91
C ILE A 191 -14.73 -27.92 22.16
N ARG A 192 -13.44 -27.66 22.36
CA ARG A 192 -12.97 -26.73 23.39
C ARG A 192 -13.19 -25.29 22.92
N VAL A 193 -14.02 -24.56 23.65
CA VAL A 193 -14.40 -23.19 23.35
C VAL A 193 -13.44 -22.22 24.05
N GLU A 194 -12.82 -21.31 23.31
CA GLU A 194 -12.10 -20.17 23.84
C GLU A 194 -12.82 -18.88 23.44
N MET A 195 -13.22 -18.07 24.41
CA MET A 195 -13.84 -16.77 24.16
C MET A 195 -12.77 -15.69 24.15
N ARG A 196 -12.68 -14.91 23.07
CA ARG A 196 -11.70 -13.81 22.93
C ARG A 196 -12.39 -12.48 22.67
N GLN A 197 -12.23 -11.55 23.62
CA GLN A 197 -12.74 -10.19 23.47
C GLN A 197 -11.88 -9.39 22.49
N ILE A 198 -12.55 -8.64 21.63
CA ILE A 198 -11.96 -7.77 20.62
C ILE A 198 -12.45 -6.34 20.81
N SER A 199 -11.60 -5.38 20.47
CA SER A 199 -12.01 -3.98 20.43
C SER A 199 -12.93 -3.67 19.25
N LEU A 200 -13.90 -2.78 19.42
CA LEU A 200 -14.81 -2.29 18.36
C LEU A 200 -14.08 -1.88 17.06
N ARG A 201 -12.85 -1.37 17.17
CA ARG A 201 -12.03 -1.00 16.00
C ARG A 201 -11.53 -2.22 15.23
N GLN A 202 -11.04 -3.24 15.94
CA GLN A 202 -10.61 -4.50 15.34
C GLN A 202 -11.81 -5.30 14.81
N GLU A 203 -12.98 -5.17 15.41
CA GLU A 203 -14.24 -5.68 14.85
C GLU A 203 -14.54 -5.01 13.50
N ALA A 204 -14.49 -3.67 13.42
CA ALA A 204 -14.67 -2.93 12.17
C ALA A 204 -13.60 -3.28 11.11
N GLY A 205 -12.35 -3.53 11.52
CA GLY A 205 -11.28 -3.97 10.63
C GLY A 205 -11.50 -5.38 10.05
N ARG A 206 -12.13 -6.29 10.82
CA ARG A 206 -12.46 -7.64 10.34
C ARG A 206 -13.70 -7.66 9.46
N LEU A 207 -14.74 -6.91 9.83
CA LEU A 207 -15.96 -6.80 9.03
C LEU A 207 -15.68 -6.07 7.71
N GLY A 208 -14.75 -5.12 7.73
CA GLY A 208 -14.52 -4.22 6.61
C GLY A 208 -15.61 -3.16 6.49
N GLY A 209 -15.43 -2.24 5.54
CA GLY A 209 -16.39 -1.17 5.28
C GLY A 209 -15.78 -0.03 4.49
N ILE A 210 -16.59 0.99 4.23
CA ILE A 210 -16.17 2.21 3.54
C ILE A 210 -16.12 3.36 4.56
N GLY A 211 -14.98 4.03 4.63
CA GLY A 211 -14.79 5.19 5.48
C GLY A 211 -15.45 6.45 4.90
N VAL A 212 -15.52 7.49 5.73
CA VAL A 212 -16.06 8.82 5.34
C VAL A 212 -15.26 9.46 4.20
N CYS A 213 -14.03 9.00 3.96
CA CYS A 213 -13.18 9.40 2.84
C CYS A 213 -13.51 8.69 1.52
N GLY A 214 -14.53 7.82 1.49
CA GLY A 214 -14.94 7.06 0.30
C GLY A 214 -14.02 5.87 -0.06
N ARG A 215 -12.99 5.62 0.74
CA ARG A 215 -12.09 4.46 0.60
C ARG A 215 -12.47 3.37 1.59
N GLU A 216 -12.02 2.14 1.34
CA GLU A 216 -12.07 1.07 2.32
C GLU A 216 -11.38 1.46 3.64
N LEU A 217 -11.80 0.85 4.76
CA LEU A 217 -11.27 1.18 6.08
C LEU A 217 -9.75 0.94 6.14
N CYS A 218 -8.98 1.91 6.64
CA CYS A 218 -7.54 1.73 6.85
C CYS A 218 -7.21 0.56 7.78
N CYS A 219 -8.13 0.24 8.71
CA CYS A 219 -8.01 -0.84 9.68
C CYS A 219 -8.12 -2.24 9.05
N SER A 220 -8.76 -2.39 7.89
CA SER A 220 -8.90 -3.67 7.19
C SER A 220 -7.80 -3.88 6.15
N THR A 221 -7.09 -2.82 5.76
CA THR A 221 -6.13 -2.83 4.64
C THR A 221 -4.70 -2.95 5.11
N TRP A 222 -4.17 -1.92 5.78
CA TRP A 222 -2.74 -1.81 6.06
C TRP A 222 -2.42 -1.34 7.48
N LEU A 223 -3.33 -0.62 8.14
CA LEU A 223 -3.09 -0.10 9.49
C LEU A 223 -3.49 -1.15 10.54
N GLY A 224 -2.51 -1.94 11.01
CA GLY A 224 -2.71 -2.94 12.06
C GLY A 224 -2.50 -2.44 13.49
N ASP A 225 -1.64 -1.43 13.67
CA ASP A 225 -1.24 -0.93 14.99
C ASP A 225 -2.03 0.31 15.38
N PHE A 226 -2.97 0.13 16.33
CA PHE A 226 -3.85 1.21 16.77
C PHE A 226 -3.35 1.85 18.06
N LYS A 227 -2.81 3.07 17.95
CA LYS A 227 -2.55 3.93 19.11
C LYS A 227 -3.85 4.59 19.58
N ASN A 228 -3.91 4.94 20.87
CA ASN A 228 -4.99 5.77 21.39
C ASN A 228 -4.89 7.18 20.78
N VAL A 229 -6.03 7.70 20.32
CA VAL A 229 -6.13 9.02 19.67
C VAL A 229 -6.70 9.99 20.70
N ALA A 230 -6.00 11.10 20.91
CA ALA A 230 -6.47 12.18 21.79
C ALA A 230 -7.23 13.24 20.99
N THR A 231 -8.17 13.93 21.64
CA THR A 231 -8.91 15.07 21.04
C THR A 231 -8.01 16.28 20.75
N SER A 232 -6.83 16.35 21.36
CA SER A 232 -5.82 17.37 21.07
C SER A 232 -5.32 17.32 19.61
N ALA A 233 -5.24 16.13 19.01
CA ALA A 233 -4.82 15.97 17.61
C ALA A 233 -5.74 16.74 16.64
N ALA A 234 -7.05 16.75 16.93
CA ALA A 234 -8.03 17.49 16.13
C ALA A 234 -7.83 19.02 16.22
N ARG A 235 -7.35 19.53 17.37
CA ARG A 235 -7.05 20.96 17.56
C ARG A 235 -5.86 21.39 16.71
N TYR A 236 -4.78 20.60 16.67
CA TYR A 236 -3.61 20.89 15.83
C TYR A 236 -3.94 20.88 14.33
N GLN A 237 -4.93 20.08 13.93
CA GLN A 237 -5.40 20.01 12.54
C GLN A 237 -6.47 21.05 12.21
N ASN A 238 -6.77 21.98 13.13
CA ASN A 238 -7.82 23.00 12.99
C ASN A 238 -9.19 22.41 12.59
N LEU A 239 -9.49 21.20 13.04
CA LEU A 239 -10.76 20.54 12.76
C LEU A 239 -11.80 20.89 13.82
N SER A 240 -13.06 21.04 13.40
CA SER A 240 -14.17 21.30 14.34
C SER A 240 -14.30 20.17 15.37
N LEU A 241 -14.48 20.52 16.66
CA LEU A 241 -14.65 19.57 17.76
C LEU A 241 -16.06 18.94 17.82
N ASN A 242 -16.65 18.60 16.66
CA ASN A 242 -17.92 17.87 16.61
C ASN A 242 -17.63 16.35 16.65
N PRO A 243 -18.15 15.61 17.65
CA PRO A 243 -17.89 14.18 17.79
C PRO A 243 -18.34 13.37 16.55
N SER A 244 -19.44 13.73 15.89
CA SER A 244 -19.93 13.01 14.71
C SER A 244 -18.98 13.07 13.52
N LYS A 245 -18.19 14.15 13.39
CA LYS A 245 -17.19 14.31 12.32
C LYS A 245 -15.86 13.64 12.66
N LEU A 246 -15.52 13.57 13.95
CA LEU A 246 -14.27 13.02 14.46
C LEU A 246 -14.32 11.51 14.71
N SER A 247 -15.51 10.97 14.97
CA SER A 247 -15.73 9.54 15.16
C SER A 247 -15.62 8.79 13.83
N GLY A 248 -14.93 7.66 13.86
CA GLY A 248 -14.87 6.71 12.76
C GLY A 248 -16.04 5.73 12.82
N GLN A 249 -16.11 4.83 11.83
CA GLN A 249 -17.14 3.81 11.75
C GLN A 249 -17.18 2.86 12.96
N CYS A 250 -16.06 2.75 13.67
CA CYS A 250 -15.93 1.97 14.90
C CYS A 250 -16.48 2.68 16.17
N GLY A 251 -17.09 3.86 16.04
CA GLY A 251 -17.62 4.64 17.17
C GLY A 251 -16.55 5.35 18.02
N ARG A 252 -15.26 5.11 17.76
CA ARG A 252 -14.12 5.81 18.39
C ARG A 252 -13.55 6.88 17.46
N LEU A 253 -12.73 7.79 18.00
CA LEU A 253 -12.00 8.79 17.21
C LEU A 253 -11.23 8.14 16.04
N LYS A 254 -11.22 8.83 14.88
CA LYS A 254 -10.54 8.39 13.66
C LYS A 254 -9.04 8.22 13.90
N CYS A 255 -8.51 7.05 13.51
CA CYS A 255 -7.07 6.78 13.54
C CYS A 255 -6.29 7.64 12.54
N CYS A 256 -6.94 8.14 11.48
CA CYS A 256 -6.35 9.08 10.52
C CYS A 256 -5.81 10.35 11.20
N LEU A 257 -6.45 10.81 12.29
CA LEU A 257 -6.00 11.99 13.02
C LEU A 257 -4.56 11.80 13.51
N ASN A 258 -4.22 10.65 14.10
CA ASN A 258 -2.84 10.38 14.53
C ASN A 258 -1.90 10.11 13.35
N TYR A 259 -2.39 9.47 12.29
CA TYR A 259 -1.57 9.15 11.12
C TYR A 259 -1.09 10.41 10.40
N GLU A 260 -1.98 11.41 10.26
CA GLU A 260 -1.67 12.65 9.55
C GLU A 260 -0.97 13.69 10.46
N LEU A 261 -1.07 13.54 11.79
CA LEU A 261 -0.63 14.55 12.76
C LEU A 261 0.82 15.01 12.55
N GLU A 262 1.74 14.08 12.30
CA GLU A 262 3.15 14.39 12.11
C GLU A 262 3.37 15.32 10.91
N THR A 263 2.73 15.02 9.79
CA THR A 263 2.76 15.85 8.58
C THR A 263 2.17 17.24 8.81
N TYR A 264 1.10 17.34 9.61
CA TYR A 264 0.55 18.64 10.00
C TYR A 264 1.51 19.43 10.91
N MET A 265 2.18 18.76 11.85
CA MET A 265 3.15 19.41 12.75
C MET A 265 4.34 19.96 11.98
N GLU A 266 4.89 19.19 11.03
CA GLU A 266 5.96 19.63 10.14
C GLU A 266 5.52 20.83 9.29
N ALA A 267 4.34 20.76 8.67
CA ALA A 267 3.83 21.87 7.87
C ALA A 267 3.59 23.16 8.70
N LEU A 268 3.16 23.04 9.96
CA LEU A 268 2.98 24.16 10.87
C LEU A 268 4.30 24.81 11.30
N GLN A 269 5.42 24.09 11.33
CA GLN A 269 6.72 24.68 11.70
C GLN A 269 7.17 25.77 10.72
N HIS A 270 6.79 25.65 9.45
CA HIS A 270 7.13 26.63 8.42
C HIS A 270 6.21 27.85 8.40
N ILE A 271 5.05 27.80 9.07
CA ILE A 271 4.03 28.85 9.01
C ILE A 271 4.20 29.80 10.21
N PRO A 272 4.38 31.11 9.98
CA PRO A 272 4.46 32.08 11.06
C PRO A 272 3.11 32.20 11.79
N LYS A 273 3.17 32.30 13.12
CA LYS A 273 2.00 32.69 13.93
C LYS A 273 1.80 34.19 13.82
N VAL A 274 0.80 34.60 13.05
CA VAL A 274 0.44 36.02 12.84
C VAL A 274 -0.60 36.42 13.89
N GLU A 275 -0.15 36.99 15.00
CA GLU A 275 -1.04 37.53 16.05
C GLU A 275 -1.40 39.00 15.78
N THR A 276 -0.50 39.75 15.12
CA THR A 276 -0.70 41.15 14.74
C THR A 276 -1.18 41.26 13.29
N PRO A 277 -2.13 42.16 12.96
CA PRO A 277 -2.50 42.43 11.58
C PRO A 277 -1.29 42.92 10.78
N LEU A 278 -1.22 42.54 9.50
CA LEU A 278 -0.17 43.03 8.61
C LEU A 278 -0.47 44.49 8.27
N LEU A 279 0.51 45.36 8.51
CA LEU A 279 0.43 46.76 8.14
C LEU A 279 0.91 46.91 6.69
N THR A 280 0.08 47.54 5.88
CA THR A 280 0.44 47.96 4.51
C THR A 280 0.05 49.42 4.33
N GLU A 281 0.46 50.05 3.23
CA GLU A 281 0.05 51.43 2.93
C GLU A 281 -1.46 51.54 2.66
N GLN A 282 -2.09 50.48 2.16
CA GLN A 282 -3.53 50.40 1.90
C GLN A 282 -4.36 50.17 3.17
N GLY A 283 -3.76 49.70 4.26
CA GLY A 283 -4.43 49.51 5.54
C GLY A 283 -3.97 48.28 6.32
N GLU A 284 -4.72 47.97 7.38
CA GLU A 284 -4.50 46.81 8.23
C GLU A 284 -5.17 45.56 7.65
N ALA A 285 -4.37 44.56 7.30
CA ALA A 285 -4.87 43.28 6.79
C ALA A 285 -4.94 42.25 7.93
N LYS A 286 -6.13 41.69 8.17
CA LYS A 286 -6.37 40.65 9.19
C LYS A 286 -6.36 39.26 8.55
N LEU A 287 -5.77 38.30 9.26
CA LEU A 287 -5.76 36.90 8.86
C LEU A 287 -7.16 36.30 9.01
N GLN A 288 -7.71 35.75 7.94
CA GLN A 288 -9.03 35.09 7.93
C GLN A 288 -8.90 33.57 7.95
N LYS A 289 -8.00 33.02 7.12
CA LYS A 289 -7.85 31.58 6.94
C LYS A 289 -6.40 31.22 6.64
N THR A 290 -5.94 30.10 7.17
CA THR A 290 -4.63 29.51 6.85
C THR A 290 -4.81 28.17 6.16
N ASP A 291 -4.29 28.04 4.94
CA ASP A 291 -4.23 26.78 4.23
C ASP A 291 -2.85 26.15 4.44
N ILE A 292 -2.76 25.26 5.44
CA ILE A 292 -1.50 24.71 5.96
C ILE A 292 -0.68 24.02 4.85
N PHE A 293 -1.30 23.14 4.06
CA PHE A 293 -0.59 22.37 3.03
C PHE A 293 -0.20 23.17 1.79
N LYS A 294 -0.95 24.21 1.44
CA LYS A 294 -0.61 25.08 0.31
C LYS A 294 0.39 26.16 0.70
N GLN A 295 0.67 26.34 1.99
CA GLN A 295 1.46 27.45 2.52
C GLN A 295 0.91 28.81 2.07
N ILE A 296 -0.43 28.94 2.02
CA ILE A 296 -1.13 30.16 1.65
C ILE A 296 -1.94 30.64 2.85
N MET A 297 -1.85 31.93 3.15
CA MET A 297 -2.58 32.63 4.19
C MET A 297 -3.49 33.66 3.52
N TRP A 298 -4.77 33.67 3.89
CA TRP A 298 -5.77 34.57 3.33
C TRP A 298 -5.97 35.75 4.25
N PHE A 299 -5.72 36.95 3.72
CA PHE A 299 -5.88 38.20 4.45
C PHE A 299 -7.02 39.03 3.86
N GLY A 300 -7.75 39.74 4.71
CA GLY A 300 -8.78 40.70 4.30
C GLY A 300 -8.54 42.05 4.96
N TYR A 301 -8.77 43.13 4.23
CA TYR A 301 -8.80 44.48 4.79
C TYR A 301 -10.11 44.71 5.56
N ARG A 302 -10.13 45.70 6.46
CA ARG A 302 -11.32 45.97 7.29
C ARG A 302 -12.54 46.44 6.48
N GLU A 303 -12.30 47.11 5.36
CA GLU A 303 -13.35 47.76 4.56
C GLU A 303 -13.82 46.93 3.36
N GLU A 304 -13.12 45.83 3.06
CA GLU A 304 -13.40 44.98 1.90
C GLU A 304 -13.66 43.52 2.29
N ASN A 305 -14.61 42.88 1.59
CA ASN A 305 -14.89 41.46 1.80
C ASN A 305 -14.05 40.54 0.88
N THR A 306 -13.11 41.11 0.12
CA THR A 306 -12.18 40.42 -0.76
C THR A 306 -11.03 39.80 0.04
N TRP A 307 -10.76 38.52 -0.18
CA TRP A 307 -9.67 37.81 0.48
C TRP A 307 -8.47 37.68 -0.46
N TYR A 308 -7.31 38.16 -0.02
CA TYR A 308 -6.07 38.12 -0.76
C TYR A 308 -5.21 36.92 -0.31
N PRO A 309 -4.87 36.00 -1.22
CA PRO A 309 -3.99 34.88 -0.90
C PRO A 309 -2.53 35.32 -0.90
N LEU A 310 -1.81 35.05 0.19
CA LEU A 310 -0.40 35.34 0.36
C LEU A 310 0.40 34.09 0.66
N ASN A 311 1.56 33.92 0.02
CA ASN A 311 2.47 32.83 0.35
C ASN A 311 3.15 33.11 1.71
N VAL A 312 3.37 32.07 2.50
CA VAL A 312 4.08 32.13 3.78
C VAL A 312 5.42 32.87 3.71
N LYS A 313 6.19 32.71 2.63
CA LYS A 313 7.46 33.44 2.43
C LYS A 313 7.23 34.96 2.41
N ARG A 314 6.24 35.40 1.64
CA ARG A 314 5.87 36.81 1.53
C ARG A 314 5.32 37.36 2.84
N VAL A 315 4.56 36.56 3.58
CA VAL A 315 4.07 36.96 4.91
C VAL A 315 5.24 37.21 5.87
N ASN A 316 6.28 36.37 5.85
CA ASN A 316 7.48 36.60 6.67
C ASN A 316 8.21 37.89 6.27
N GLU A 317 8.37 38.16 4.97
CA GLU A 317 8.96 39.42 4.49
C GLU A 317 8.18 40.64 4.99
N ILE A 318 6.84 40.61 4.86
CA ILE A 318 5.99 41.72 5.31
C ILE A 318 6.08 41.88 6.84
N LEU A 319 6.16 40.79 7.61
CA LEU A 319 6.36 40.85 9.06
C LEU A 319 7.72 41.47 9.43
N GLU A 320 8.79 41.11 8.73
CA GLU A 320 10.12 41.68 8.92
C GLU A 320 10.16 43.18 8.57
N LEU A 321 9.53 43.57 7.46
CA LEU A 321 9.36 44.97 7.07
C LEU A 321 8.57 45.77 8.10
N ASN A 322 7.47 45.19 8.62
CA ASN A 322 6.66 45.81 9.66
C ASN A 322 7.41 45.96 10.98
N ARG A 323 8.24 44.98 11.36
CA ARG A 323 9.15 45.11 12.51
C ARG A 323 10.20 46.19 12.30
N ALA A 324 10.68 46.37 11.07
CA ALA A 324 11.58 47.44 10.67
C ALA A 324 10.87 48.80 10.46
N GLY A 325 9.55 48.88 10.66
CA GLY A 325 8.76 50.10 10.50
C GLY A 325 8.48 50.53 9.05
N LYS A 326 8.81 49.70 8.06
CA LYS A 326 8.55 49.96 6.63
C LYS A 326 7.25 49.27 6.22
N LYS A 327 6.27 50.04 5.73
CA LYS A 327 4.97 49.51 5.27
C LYS A 327 5.06 49.21 3.77
N PRO A 328 4.86 47.97 3.31
CA PRO A 328 4.82 47.66 1.89
C PRO A 328 3.54 48.23 1.24
N ALA A 329 3.65 48.61 -0.04
CA ALA A 329 2.59 49.28 -0.79
C ALA A 329 1.40 48.36 -1.13
N THR A 330 1.62 47.07 -1.34
CA THR A 330 0.56 46.10 -1.67
C THR A 330 0.85 44.72 -1.05
N LEU A 331 -0.21 43.99 -0.69
CA LEU A 331 -0.12 42.64 -0.11
C LEU A 331 0.46 41.65 -1.12
N THR A 332 -0.13 41.52 -2.30
CA THR A 332 0.38 40.66 -3.37
C THR A 332 1.67 41.22 -3.93
N ASP A 333 2.65 40.36 -4.21
CA ASP A 333 3.81 40.74 -5.00
C ASP A 333 3.33 41.48 -6.24
N ASP A 334 3.96 42.61 -6.53
CA ASP A 334 3.84 43.20 -7.84
C ASP A 334 4.23 42.09 -8.82
N VAL A 335 3.23 41.49 -9.46
CA VAL A 335 3.41 41.06 -10.84
C VAL A 335 3.60 42.39 -11.57
N ALA A 336 4.80 42.96 -11.46
CA ALA A 336 5.49 43.48 -12.62
C ALA A 336 5.57 42.27 -13.58
N ALA A 337 4.44 41.98 -14.22
CA ALA A 337 4.47 41.57 -15.59
C ALA A 337 5.36 42.64 -16.20
N GLU A 338 6.62 42.28 -16.48
CA GLU A 338 7.34 42.91 -17.55
C GLU A 338 6.31 42.96 -18.68
N LYS A 339 5.76 44.16 -18.91
CA LYS A 339 4.99 44.43 -20.11
C LYS A 339 6.03 44.22 -21.20
N VAL A 340 6.13 42.98 -21.69
CA VAL A 340 6.81 42.69 -22.95
C VAL A 340 6.15 43.65 -23.92
N THR A 341 6.93 44.66 -24.32
CA THR A 341 6.44 45.75 -25.15
C THR A 341 5.86 45.13 -26.41
N VAL A 342 4.57 45.34 -26.65
CA VAL A 342 3.81 44.80 -27.80
C VAL A 342 4.50 45.06 -29.16
N GLN A 343 5.43 46.02 -29.20
CA GLN A 343 6.27 46.32 -30.35
C GLN A 343 7.19 45.16 -30.80
N THR A 344 7.71 44.31 -29.90
CA THR A 344 8.61 43.22 -30.29
C THR A 344 7.86 42.09 -31.02
N LEU A 345 6.64 41.77 -30.59
CA LEU A 345 5.79 40.74 -31.20
C LEU A 345 5.33 41.08 -32.63
N ASN A 346 5.05 42.35 -32.91
CA ASN A 346 4.64 42.79 -34.26
C ASN A 346 5.77 42.68 -35.29
N SER A 347 7.02 42.90 -34.86
CA SER A 347 8.18 42.86 -35.76
C SER A 347 8.52 41.46 -36.27
N ASP A 348 8.21 40.42 -35.48
CA ASP A 348 8.46 39.03 -35.85
C ASP A 348 7.34 38.44 -36.73
N LEU A 349 6.10 38.87 -36.54
CA LEU A 349 4.98 38.55 -37.44
C LEU A 349 5.19 39.14 -38.85
N GLU A 350 5.65 40.39 -38.96
CA GLU A 350 5.96 41.01 -40.25
C GLU A 350 7.12 40.32 -40.99
N ARG A 351 8.09 39.75 -40.25
CA ARG A 351 9.20 38.98 -40.83
C ARG A 351 8.75 37.63 -41.37
N LEU A 352 7.77 36.99 -40.74
CA LEU A 352 7.16 35.75 -41.19
C LEU A 352 6.30 35.95 -42.45
N ASP A 353 5.46 36.98 -42.48
CA ASP A 353 4.60 37.27 -43.64
C ASP A 353 5.40 37.63 -44.91
N LYS A 354 6.50 38.36 -44.77
CA LYS A 354 7.43 38.65 -45.89
C LYS A 354 8.11 37.38 -46.45
N LYS A 355 8.25 36.33 -45.64
CA LYS A 355 8.85 35.04 -46.03
C LYS A 355 7.87 34.18 -46.83
N PHE A 356 6.57 34.22 -46.48
CA PHE A 356 5.53 33.47 -47.19
C PHE A 356 5.09 34.13 -48.51
N GLN A 357 5.17 35.46 -48.64
CA GLN A 357 4.85 36.14 -49.90
C GLN A 357 5.87 35.90 -51.03
N LYS A 358 7.12 35.55 -50.72
CA LYS A 358 8.19 35.33 -51.73
C LYS A 358 8.29 33.89 -52.28
N GLY A 359 7.53 32.93 -51.75
CA GLY A 359 7.62 31.50 -52.13
C GLY A 359 6.63 31.02 -53.20
N GLY A 360 5.73 31.85 -53.72
CA GLY A 360 4.54 31.40 -54.44
C GLY A 360 4.43 31.78 -55.92
N LYS A 361 5.40 31.46 -56.80
CA LYS A 361 5.19 31.50 -58.26
C LYS A 361 5.80 30.32 -59.05
N LYS A 362 4.91 29.34 -59.29
CA LYS A 362 4.70 28.47 -60.46
C LYS A 362 5.80 27.49 -60.93
N ARG A 363 5.38 26.22 -61.11
CA ARG A 363 5.59 25.51 -62.39
C ARG A 363 4.53 24.45 -62.69
N LYS A 364 3.68 24.78 -63.69
CA LYS A 364 2.79 23.87 -64.42
C LYS A 364 3.62 22.79 -65.13
N LYS A 365 3.28 21.51 -64.99
CA LYS A 365 3.71 20.43 -65.91
C LYS A 365 2.53 19.96 -66.76
N LYS A 366 2.81 19.82 -68.06
CA LYS A 366 1.89 19.54 -69.17
C LYS A 366 1.27 18.14 -69.09
N LYS A 367 0.02 18.04 -69.57
CA LYS A 367 -0.69 16.82 -69.93
C LYS A 367 0.06 16.02 -71.01
N HIS A 368 0.09 14.70 -70.88
CA HIS A 368 0.02 13.80 -72.03
C HIS A 368 -1.07 12.75 -71.81
N ASN A 369 -1.92 12.64 -72.82
CA ASN A 369 -3.05 11.72 -72.94
C ASN A 369 -2.59 10.31 -73.33
N LYS A 370 -3.20 9.26 -72.75
CA LYS A 370 -3.57 8.00 -73.41
C LYS A 370 -4.42 7.12 -72.48
N ASN A 371 -5.64 6.79 -72.94
CA ASN A 371 -6.33 5.48 -72.91
C ASN A 371 -5.98 4.49 -71.77
N ARG A 372 -6.91 3.76 -71.13
CA ARG A 372 -8.10 3.08 -71.69
C ARG A 372 -8.88 2.43 -70.52
N ASN A 373 -10.21 2.40 -70.65
CA ASN A 373 -11.14 1.32 -70.27
C ASN A 373 -11.24 0.75 -68.84
N ALA A 374 -12.51 0.48 -68.52
CA ALA A 374 -13.05 -0.64 -67.72
C ALA A 374 -12.91 -0.51 -66.20
N ASN A 375 -13.91 -0.83 -65.38
CA ASN A 375 -15.33 -1.15 -65.51
C ASN A 375 -15.80 -1.35 -64.06
N GLN A 376 -17.11 -1.21 -63.82
CA GLN A 376 -17.86 -1.88 -62.73
C GLN A 376 -17.58 -1.44 -61.28
N ASN A 377 -18.61 -0.85 -60.65
CA ASN A 377 -19.49 -1.49 -59.64
C ASN A 377 -18.80 -1.59 -58.26
N GLN A 378 -19.41 -1.31 -57.13
CA GLN A 378 -20.82 -1.24 -56.76
C GLN A 378 -20.90 -0.58 -55.37
N ALA A 379 -22.02 0.11 -55.13
CA ALA A 379 -22.85 0.01 -53.92
C ALA A 379 -22.15 -0.06 -52.53
N ARG A 380 -22.35 0.98 -51.71
CA ARG A 380 -23.37 1.04 -50.63
C ARG A 380 -22.86 0.63 -49.24
N LYS A 381 -23.08 1.59 -48.33
CA LYS A 381 -23.65 1.44 -46.97
C LYS A 381 -22.72 0.82 -45.93
N LYS A 382 -22.41 1.63 -44.90
CA LYS A 382 -22.97 1.56 -43.53
C LYS A 382 -22.41 0.34 -42.80
N GLU A 383 -21.64 0.58 -41.74
CA GLU A 383 -22.19 0.92 -40.42
C GLU A 383 -21.31 1.98 -39.75
#